data_AF-A0A5C0ZD33-F1
#
_entry.id   AF-A0A5C0ZD33-F1
#
_cell.length_a   1.000
_cell.length_b   1.000
_cell.length_c   1.000
_cell.angle_alpha   90.00
_cell.angle_beta   90.00
_cell.angle_gamma   90.00
#
_symmetry.space_group_name_H-M   'P 1'
#
loop_
_entity.id
_entity.type
_entity.pdbx_description
1 polymer ?
#
loop_
_entity_poly.entity_id
_entity_poly.type
_entity_poly.pdbx_seq_one_letter_code
_entity_poly.pdbx_strand_id
1 'polypeptide(L)'
;MPLPSYLEENRERIIQAPEQSIFLWNSSYERYRSNKYVDEICRRFPDRNLQRNAVIKLIQEDTYLGLVAVMIWGGINANRPRTKGGADTPFQLFLHHPMEKVLEAVNYAEYHLEKGDIETLFTAFSVGGKHKIPGVSVAYFTKIFYFIAEAMDQPYSIMPLILDKWTANAYCALLICQGGDVSKQFTINRSVPKSLSLPSGTDLAKLYRRYIEDMNAWATELQISPGKLESFIFGLPRNTGDATNPRNQLWEIISTHFGVPRKPDKKSEVRTPNKGRKITKQERTKRSSYEALTVYFNQAVADHITLSTDEIEAIIGRALPPWAFDHAATFWANSGQQYHSHKKAWLRNGYLVSQSRIDAKNKIGEVVFSKKSLKFNQQ
;
A
#
# COMPACT_ATOMS: atom_id res chain seq x y z
N MET A 1 5.50 24.77 20.40
CA MET A 1 5.19 23.38 20.82
C MET A 1 6.47 22.58 20.70
N PRO A 2 6.91 21.82 21.72
CA PRO A 2 8.18 21.11 21.64
C PRO A 2 8.13 20.06 20.54
N LEU A 3 9.22 19.92 19.78
CA LEU A 3 9.33 18.90 18.75
C LEU A 3 9.41 17.50 19.41
N PRO A 4 8.66 16.48 18.93
CA PRO A 4 8.82 15.10 19.37
C PRO A 4 10.28 14.64 19.23
N SER A 5 10.81 13.92 20.23
CA SER A 5 12.22 13.47 20.22
C SER A 5 12.58 12.68 18.96
N TYR A 6 11.67 11.85 18.46
CA TYR A 6 11.86 11.12 17.21
C TYR A 6 12.08 12.04 16.00
N LEU A 7 11.36 13.16 15.91
CA LEU A 7 11.57 14.10 14.79
C LEU A 7 12.90 14.84 14.95
N GLU A 8 13.29 15.20 16.17
CA GLU A 8 14.58 15.84 16.45
C GLU A 8 15.75 14.91 16.05
N GLU A 9 15.73 13.67 16.53
CA GLU A 9 16.75 12.65 16.23
C GLU A 9 16.86 12.32 14.73
N ASN A 10 15.81 12.61 13.95
CA ASN A 10 15.73 12.32 12.53
C ASN A 10 15.72 13.58 11.65
N ARG A 11 16.01 14.77 12.21
CA ARG A 11 15.97 16.06 11.52
C ARG A 11 16.65 16.03 10.14
N GLU A 12 17.92 15.63 10.10
CA GLU A 12 18.68 15.53 8.85
C GLU A 12 18.06 14.54 7.86
N ARG A 13 17.60 13.38 8.34
CA ARG A 13 16.96 12.37 7.48
C ARG A 13 15.65 12.89 6.88
N ILE A 14 14.92 13.73 7.60
CA ILE A 14 13.68 14.36 7.12
C ILE A 14 14.01 15.41 6.05
N ILE A 15 14.97 16.29 6.33
CA ILE A 15 15.37 17.37 5.41
C ILE A 15 15.93 16.78 4.11
N GLN A 16 16.73 15.72 4.19
CA GLN A 16 17.37 15.09 3.03
C GLN A 16 16.50 14.03 2.37
N ALA A 17 15.33 13.69 2.93
CA ALA A 17 14.46 12.68 2.35
C ALA A 17 14.05 13.07 0.93
N PRO A 18 14.18 12.16 -0.06
CA PRO A 18 13.67 12.41 -1.39
C PRO A 18 12.15 12.50 -1.35
N GLU A 19 11.57 13.13 -2.38
CA GLU A 19 10.13 13.07 -2.57
C GLU A 19 9.65 11.61 -2.61
N GLN A 20 8.56 11.36 -1.91
CA GLN A 20 8.01 10.03 -1.84
C GLN A 20 7.41 9.63 -3.19
N SER A 21 8.03 8.64 -3.84
CA SER A 21 7.42 7.95 -4.96
C SER A 21 6.48 6.85 -4.45
N ILE A 22 5.20 6.97 -4.76
CA ILE A 22 4.24 5.89 -4.52
C ILE A 22 4.22 4.97 -5.74
N PHE A 23 4.15 3.67 -5.47
CA PHE A 23 4.25 2.60 -6.47
C PHE A 23 3.08 2.60 -7.46
N LEU A 24 3.30 1.87 -8.56
CA LEU A 24 2.33 1.58 -9.62
C LEU A 24 0.95 1.20 -9.06
N TRP A 25 -0.10 1.79 -9.61
CA TRP A 25 -1.46 1.40 -9.24
C TRP A 25 -1.78 -0.03 -9.74
N ASN A 26 -2.77 -0.66 -9.12
CA ASN A 26 -3.18 -2.04 -9.46
C ASN A 26 -3.94 -2.10 -10.80
N SER A 27 -3.68 -3.10 -11.65
CA SER A 27 -4.43 -3.34 -12.90
C SER A 27 -5.94 -3.53 -12.69
N SER A 28 -6.39 -3.74 -11.46
CA SER A 28 -7.81 -3.84 -11.11
C SER A 28 -8.65 -2.64 -11.53
N TYR A 29 -8.05 -1.47 -11.71
CA TYR A 29 -8.76 -0.28 -12.20
C TYR A 29 -9.11 -0.36 -13.69
N GLU A 30 -8.41 -1.18 -14.48
CA GLU A 30 -8.62 -1.28 -15.93
C GLU A 30 -10.00 -1.81 -16.31
N ARG A 31 -10.64 -2.58 -15.42
CA ARG A 31 -12.01 -3.05 -15.64
C ARG A 31 -13.06 -1.92 -15.61
N TYR A 32 -12.67 -0.73 -15.16
CA TYR A 32 -13.53 0.45 -15.09
C TYR A 32 -13.31 1.42 -16.26
N ARG A 33 -12.57 1.04 -17.32
CA ARG A 33 -12.31 1.89 -18.49
C ARG A 33 -13.54 2.22 -19.34
N SER A 34 -14.71 1.64 -19.06
CA SER A 34 -15.98 2.15 -19.61
C SER A 34 -16.34 3.53 -19.05
N ASN A 35 -15.79 3.92 -17.90
CA ASN A 35 -15.88 5.28 -17.38
C ASN A 35 -14.82 6.15 -18.04
N LYS A 36 -15.25 7.25 -18.70
CA LYS A 36 -14.37 8.14 -19.46
C LYS A 36 -13.19 8.71 -18.66
N TYR A 37 -13.37 8.98 -17.36
CA TYR A 37 -12.31 9.55 -16.52
C TYR A 37 -11.26 8.50 -16.15
N VAL A 38 -11.70 7.26 -15.90
CA VAL A 38 -10.77 6.15 -15.67
C VAL A 38 -9.98 5.83 -16.94
N ASP A 39 -10.66 5.81 -18.10
CA ASP A 39 -9.98 5.59 -19.37
C ASP A 39 -8.94 6.67 -19.67
N GLU A 40 -9.28 7.93 -19.43
CA GLU A 40 -8.37 9.06 -19.63
C GLU A 40 -7.13 8.95 -18.73
N ILE A 41 -7.29 8.58 -17.45
CA ILE A 41 -6.17 8.34 -16.54
C ILE A 41 -5.30 7.17 -17.06
N CYS A 42 -5.91 6.05 -17.47
CA CYS A 42 -5.17 4.92 -18.02
C CYS A 42 -4.41 5.27 -19.31
N ARG A 43 -4.95 6.17 -20.14
CA ARG A 43 -4.31 6.64 -21.36
C ARG A 43 -3.11 7.56 -21.08
N ARG A 44 -3.23 8.45 -20.09
CA ARG A 44 -2.16 9.39 -19.71
C ARG A 44 -1.01 8.76 -18.95
N PHE A 45 -1.28 7.72 -18.15
CA PHE A 45 -0.24 7.01 -17.40
C PHE A 45 -0.29 5.50 -17.71
N PRO A 46 0.12 5.10 -18.94
CA PRO A 46 0.05 3.71 -19.39
C PRO A 46 0.98 2.77 -18.62
N ASP A 47 2.03 3.30 -18.00
CA ASP A 47 2.93 2.57 -17.11
C ASP A 47 2.37 2.41 -15.69
N ARG A 48 1.19 2.99 -15.41
CA ARG A 48 0.50 3.04 -14.11
C ARG A 48 1.25 3.86 -13.05
N ASN A 49 2.11 4.78 -13.49
CA ASN A 49 2.91 5.63 -12.63
C ASN A 49 2.22 6.96 -12.37
N LEU A 50 1.42 7.02 -11.31
CA LEU A 50 0.72 8.23 -10.88
C LEU A 50 1.36 8.78 -9.63
N GLN A 51 2.05 9.91 -9.76
CA GLN A 51 2.71 10.59 -8.65
C GLN A 51 1.87 11.77 -8.14
N ARG A 52 2.16 12.27 -6.93
CA ARG A 52 1.39 13.36 -6.28
C ARG A 52 1.22 14.56 -7.20
N ASN A 53 2.32 15.05 -7.79
CA ASN A 53 2.31 16.21 -8.69
C ASN A 53 1.44 15.98 -9.95
N ALA A 54 1.34 14.74 -10.43
CA ALA A 54 0.46 14.42 -11.54
C ALA A 54 -1.03 14.48 -11.13
N VAL A 55 -1.36 14.00 -9.92
CA VAL A 55 -2.73 14.10 -9.37
C VAL A 55 -3.13 15.56 -9.18
N ILE A 56 -2.24 16.39 -8.63
CA ILE A 56 -2.47 17.84 -8.43
C ILE A 56 -2.79 18.51 -9.77
N LYS A 57 -1.97 18.27 -10.81
CA LYS A 57 -2.21 18.81 -12.16
C LYS A 57 -3.56 18.37 -12.73
N LEU A 58 -3.93 17.10 -12.55
CA LEU A 58 -5.24 16.62 -13.01
C LEU A 58 -6.40 17.34 -12.31
N ILE A 59 -6.29 17.66 -11.01
CA ILE A 59 -7.31 18.44 -10.29
C ILE A 59 -7.43 19.85 -10.85
N GLN A 60 -6.30 20.50 -11.15
CA GLN A 60 -6.25 21.84 -11.73
C GLN A 60 -6.85 21.88 -13.14
N GLU A 61 -6.70 20.81 -13.92
CA GLU A 61 -7.26 20.71 -15.27
C GLU A 61 -8.76 20.34 -15.28
N ASP A 62 -9.14 19.32 -14.52
CA ASP A 62 -10.52 18.85 -14.35
C ASP A 62 -10.65 18.24 -12.96
N THR A 63 -11.32 18.97 -12.07
CA THR A 63 -11.47 18.60 -10.67
C THR A 63 -11.99 17.18 -10.49
N TYR A 64 -12.97 16.73 -11.28
CA TYR A 64 -13.52 15.38 -11.13
C TYR A 64 -12.55 14.31 -11.64
N LEU A 65 -11.88 14.55 -12.77
CA LEU A 65 -10.80 13.69 -13.27
C LEU A 65 -9.70 13.53 -12.21
N GLY A 66 -9.28 14.65 -11.61
CA GLY A 66 -8.33 14.68 -10.52
C GLY A 66 -8.78 13.89 -9.30
N LEU A 67 -10.05 13.97 -8.90
CA LEU A 67 -10.58 13.17 -7.79
C LEU A 67 -10.64 11.66 -8.09
N VAL A 68 -10.97 11.27 -9.32
CA VAL A 68 -10.84 9.85 -9.75
C VAL A 68 -9.37 9.42 -9.63
N ALA A 69 -8.43 10.28 -10.01
CA ALA A 69 -7.00 10.03 -9.85
C ALA A 69 -6.57 9.93 -8.37
N VAL A 70 -7.11 10.75 -7.46
CA VAL A 70 -6.88 10.63 -6.01
C VAL A 70 -7.31 9.26 -5.49
N MET A 71 -8.46 8.77 -5.95
CA MET A 71 -8.96 7.44 -5.57
C MET A 71 -8.03 6.32 -6.04
N ILE A 72 -7.60 6.37 -7.30
CA ILE A 72 -6.68 5.40 -7.91
C ILE A 72 -5.31 5.42 -7.19
N TRP A 73 -4.74 6.62 -7.03
CA TRP A 73 -3.48 6.89 -6.34
C TRP A 73 -3.50 6.37 -4.89
N GLY A 74 -4.61 6.64 -4.18
CA GLY A 74 -4.80 6.21 -2.80
C GLY A 74 -5.02 4.70 -2.62
N GLY A 75 -5.15 3.95 -3.72
CA GLY A 75 -5.35 2.50 -3.66
C GLY A 75 -6.74 2.08 -3.19
N ILE A 76 -7.78 2.87 -3.50
CA ILE A 76 -9.15 2.51 -3.10
C ILE A 76 -9.51 1.12 -3.63
N ASN A 77 -10.16 0.32 -2.79
CA ASN A 77 -10.43 -1.06 -3.15
C ASN A 77 -11.34 -1.11 -4.39
N ALA A 78 -10.76 -1.56 -5.49
CA ALA A 78 -11.40 -1.81 -6.77
C ALA A 78 -11.53 -3.30 -7.10
N ASN A 79 -11.16 -4.21 -6.18
CA ASN A 79 -11.12 -5.65 -6.44
C ASN A 79 -12.26 -6.42 -5.79
N ARG A 80 -12.60 -6.06 -4.55
CA ARG A 80 -13.49 -6.86 -3.70
C ARG A 80 -14.63 -6.01 -3.15
N PRO A 81 -15.89 -6.43 -3.34
CA PRO A 81 -17.03 -5.88 -2.62
C PRO A 81 -16.81 -5.93 -1.11
N ARG A 82 -17.40 -4.98 -0.38
CA ARG A 82 -17.29 -4.95 1.10
C ARG A 82 -18.05 -6.08 1.77
N THR A 83 -19.16 -6.51 1.18
CA THR A 83 -20.02 -7.59 1.69
C THR A 83 -19.85 -8.85 0.85
N LYS A 84 -19.93 -10.02 1.51
CA LYS A 84 -19.88 -11.31 0.82
C LYS A 84 -21.13 -11.42 -0.07
N GLY A 85 -20.94 -11.47 -1.39
CA GLY A 85 -22.03 -11.47 -2.38
C GLY A 85 -22.50 -10.09 -2.83
N GLY A 86 -21.92 -8.99 -2.32
CA GLY A 86 -22.18 -7.66 -2.87
C GLY A 86 -21.57 -7.52 -4.28
N ALA A 87 -22.13 -6.64 -5.11
CA ALA A 87 -21.58 -6.36 -6.44
C ALA A 87 -20.57 -5.20 -6.42
N ASP A 88 -20.81 -4.19 -5.57
CA ASP A 88 -20.08 -2.93 -5.66
C ASP A 88 -18.83 -2.87 -4.78
N THR A 89 -17.71 -2.53 -5.42
CA THR A 89 -16.48 -2.16 -4.71
C THR A 89 -16.56 -0.72 -4.21
N PRO A 90 -15.78 -0.34 -3.18
CA PRO A 90 -15.66 1.06 -2.78
C PRO A 90 -15.36 2.03 -3.94
N PHE A 91 -14.52 1.63 -4.90
CA PHE A 91 -14.26 2.45 -6.08
C PHE A 91 -15.49 2.61 -6.99
N GLN A 92 -16.23 1.52 -7.20
CA GLN A 92 -17.46 1.53 -8.00
C GLN A 92 -18.55 2.39 -7.36
N LEU A 93 -18.71 2.31 -6.04
CA LEU A 93 -19.63 3.18 -5.30
C LEU A 93 -19.29 4.66 -5.48
N PHE A 94 -17.99 4.99 -5.51
CA PHE A 94 -17.54 6.35 -5.81
C PHE A 94 -17.88 6.75 -7.25
N LEU A 95 -17.58 5.91 -8.24
CA LEU A 95 -17.83 6.20 -9.66
C LEU A 95 -19.32 6.31 -10.01
N HIS A 96 -20.20 5.60 -9.29
CA HIS A 96 -21.65 5.69 -9.47
C HIS A 96 -22.27 6.84 -8.68
N HIS A 97 -21.52 7.51 -7.79
CA HIS A 97 -22.03 8.68 -7.09
C HIS A 97 -22.17 9.84 -8.08
N PRO A 98 -23.29 10.61 -8.04
CA PRO A 98 -23.50 11.68 -9.00
C PRO A 98 -22.36 12.70 -8.97
N MET A 99 -21.86 13.06 -10.15
CA MET A 99 -20.69 13.92 -10.32
C MET A 99 -20.92 15.29 -9.67
N GLU A 100 -22.11 15.85 -9.84
CA GLU A 100 -22.52 17.12 -9.26
C GLU A 100 -22.48 17.11 -7.72
N LYS A 101 -22.76 15.96 -7.09
CA LYS A 101 -22.65 15.80 -5.63
C LYS A 101 -21.21 15.71 -5.16
N VAL A 102 -20.34 15.09 -5.95
CA VAL A 102 -18.90 15.10 -5.69
C VAL A 102 -18.35 16.53 -5.79
N LEU A 103 -18.72 17.27 -6.84
CA LEU A 103 -18.28 18.66 -7.02
C LEU A 103 -18.87 19.61 -5.95
N GLU A 104 -20.13 19.41 -5.54
CA GLU A 104 -20.72 20.13 -4.39
C GLU A 104 -19.89 19.91 -3.11
N ALA A 105 -19.43 18.67 -2.88
CA ALA A 105 -18.56 18.36 -1.74
C ALA A 105 -17.17 19.01 -1.86
N VAL A 106 -16.61 19.14 -3.07
CA VAL A 106 -15.34 19.85 -3.30
C VAL A 106 -15.45 21.32 -2.95
N ASN A 107 -16.45 22.02 -3.49
CA ASN A 107 -16.66 23.43 -3.21
C ASN A 107 -16.84 23.68 -1.71
N TYR A 108 -17.54 22.77 -1.02
CA TYR A 108 -17.67 22.81 0.43
C TYR A 108 -16.31 22.62 1.14
N ALA A 109 -15.47 21.71 0.65
CA ALA A 109 -14.13 21.50 1.19
C ALA A 109 -13.24 22.73 1.02
N GLU A 110 -13.18 23.32 -0.18
CA GLU A 110 -12.40 24.53 -0.46
C GLU A 110 -12.78 25.67 0.49
N TYR A 111 -14.09 25.94 0.63
CA TYR A 111 -14.59 26.97 1.53
C TYR A 111 -14.13 26.77 2.98
N HIS A 112 -14.26 25.55 3.53
CA HIS A 112 -13.87 25.30 4.92
C HIS A 112 -12.35 25.21 5.13
N LEU A 113 -11.58 24.82 4.10
CA LEU A 113 -10.11 24.84 4.13
C LEU A 113 -9.57 26.27 4.17
N GLU A 114 -10.15 27.19 3.39
CA GLU A 114 -9.84 28.62 3.44
C GLU A 114 -10.10 29.20 4.84
N LYS A 115 -11.24 28.85 5.45
CA LYS A 115 -11.61 29.34 6.79
C LYS A 115 -10.89 28.65 7.95
N GLY A 116 -10.19 27.54 7.71
CA GLY A 116 -9.60 26.71 8.76
C GLY A 116 -10.62 25.98 9.64
N ASP A 117 -11.85 25.79 9.16
CA ASP A 117 -12.93 25.12 9.89
C ASP A 117 -12.93 23.60 9.65
N ILE A 118 -11.89 22.97 10.19
CA ILE A 118 -11.50 21.61 9.86
C ILE A 118 -12.42 20.56 10.49
N GLU A 119 -12.93 20.80 11.70
CA GLU A 119 -13.84 19.86 12.37
C GLU A 119 -15.19 19.76 11.66
N THR A 120 -15.71 20.89 11.20
CA THR A 120 -16.95 20.96 10.40
C THR A 120 -16.77 20.27 9.07
N LEU A 121 -15.68 20.56 8.36
CA LEU A 121 -15.30 19.89 7.12
C LEU A 121 -15.23 18.36 7.30
N PHE A 122 -14.50 17.91 8.32
CA PHE A 122 -14.34 16.49 8.60
C PHE A 122 -15.69 15.81 8.89
N THR A 123 -16.55 16.46 9.67
CA THR A 123 -17.87 15.94 10.03
C THR A 123 -18.78 15.85 8.82
N ALA A 124 -18.74 16.83 7.92
CA ALA A 124 -19.55 16.84 6.70
C ALA A 124 -19.24 15.68 5.74
N PHE A 125 -18.00 15.18 5.70
CA PHE A 125 -17.58 14.02 4.90
C PHE A 125 -17.68 12.68 5.65
N SER A 126 -17.91 12.73 6.96
CA SER A 126 -18.03 11.55 7.82
C SER A 126 -19.38 10.85 7.65
N VAL A 127 -19.53 9.67 8.27
CA VAL A 127 -20.79 8.91 8.22
C VAL A 127 -21.93 9.76 8.79
N GLY A 128 -23.02 9.89 8.02
CA GLY A 128 -24.16 10.76 8.38
C GLY A 128 -23.99 12.23 7.99
N GLY A 129 -22.81 12.64 7.49
CA GLY A 129 -22.56 14.00 7.02
C GLY A 129 -23.19 14.28 5.65
N LYS A 130 -23.51 15.56 5.40
CA LYS A 130 -24.17 16.04 4.16
C LYS A 130 -23.36 15.76 2.89
N HIS A 131 -22.03 15.83 2.98
CA HIS A 131 -21.10 15.66 1.87
C HIS A 131 -20.46 14.26 1.88
N LYS A 132 -21.16 13.28 2.45
CA LYS A 132 -20.69 11.90 2.52
C LYS A 132 -20.70 11.26 1.13
N ILE A 133 -19.50 10.97 0.60
CA ILE A 133 -19.35 10.21 -0.65
C ILE A 133 -19.35 8.69 -0.37
N PRO A 134 -20.20 7.89 -1.04
CA PRO A 134 -20.21 6.43 -0.93
C PRO A 134 -18.87 5.79 -1.30
N GLY A 135 -18.48 4.73 -0.57
CA GLY A 135 -17.21 4.03 -0.79
C GLY A 135 -15.96 4.74 -0.24
N VAL A 136 -16.00 6.07 -0.08
CA VAL A 136 -14.87 6.89 0.39
C VAL A 136 -14.82 6.91 1.92
N SER A 137 -13.81 6.32 2.57
CA SER A 137 -13.63 6.39 4.03
C SER A 137 -12.77 7.58 4.46
N VAL A 138 -12.52 7.75 5.77
CA VAL A 138 -11.65 8.79 6.37
C VAL A 138 -10.31 8.90 5.65
N ALA A 139 -9.63 7.78 5.45
CA ALA A 139 -8.35 7.74 4.73
C ALA A 139 -8.41 8.24 3.28
N TYR A 140 -9.58 8.32 2.65
CA TYR A 140 -9.75 8.80 1.27
C TYR A 140 -10.28 10.21 1.22
N PHE A 141 -11.24 10.61 2.06
CA PHE A 141 -11.68 12.01 2.06
C PHE A 141 -10.61 12.95 2.60
N THR A 142 -9.74 12.50 3.52
CA THR A 142 -8.58 13.33 3.93
C THR A 142 -7.52 13.43 2.83
N LYS A 143 -7.45 12.46 1.90
CA LYS A 143 -6.68 12.60 0.65
C LYS A 143 -7.31 13.64 -0.27
N ILE A 144 -8.65 13.64 -0.38
CA ILE A 144 -9.36 14.68 -1.12
C ILE A 144 -9.01 16.07 -0.55
N PHE A 145 -9.05 16.26 0.77
CA PHE A 145 -8.67 17.54 1.39
C PHE A 145 -7.22 17.93 1.08
N TYR A 146 -6.27 17.00 1.25
CA TYR A 146 -4.86 17.22 0.93
C TYR A 146 -4.67 17.69 -0.53
N PHE A 147 -5.20 16.94 -1.49
CA PHE A 147 -4.96 17.22 -2.90
C PHE A 147 -5.72 18.43 -3.43
N ILE A 148 -6.90 18.74 -2.88
CA ILE A 148 -7.59 20.00 -3.16
C ILE A 148 -6.73 21.16 -2.66
N ALA A 149 -6.27 21.13 -1.40
CA ALA A 149 -5.45 22.20 -0.84
C ALA A 149 -4.15 22.43 -1.62
N GLU A 150 -3.46 21.37 -2.06
CA GLU A 150 -2.28 21.48 -2.94
C GLU A 150 -2.60 22.07 -4.32
N ALA A 151 -3.83 21.88 -4.82
CA ALA A 151 -4.25 22.33 -6.14
C ALA A 151 -4.85 23.75 -6.14
N MET A 152 -5.25 24.27 -4.97
CA MET A 152 -5.83 25.60 -4.81
C MET A 152 -4.80 26.70 -5.07
N ASP A 153 -5.20 27.72 -5.84
CA ASP A 153 -4.42 28.95 -6.00
C ASP A 153 -4.52 29.87 -4.77
N GLN A 154 -5.60 29.72 -3.98
CA GLN A 154 -5.86 30.53 -2.81
C GLN A 154 -5.17 29.95 -1.56
N PRO A 155 -4.74 30.81 -0.63
CA PRO A 155 -4.13 30.36 0.62
C PRO A 155 -5.15 29.61 1.47
N TYR A 156 -4.79 28.41 1.92
CA TYR A 156 -5.49 27.71 2.99
C TYR A 156 -4.92 28.13 4.35
N SER A 157 -5.73 28.09 5.40
CA SER A 157 -5.31 28.49 6.75
C SER A 157 -4.29 27.52 7.37
N ILE A 158 -4.47 26.23 7.10
CA ILE A 158 -3.62 25.15 7.59
C ILE A 158 -3.58 24.03 6.55
N MET A 159 -2.41 23.43 6.30
CA MET A 159 -2.30 22.36 5.32
C MET A 159 -3.02 21.11 5.85
N PRO A 160 -4.12 20.64 5.22
CA PRO A 160 -4.73 19.37 5.59
C PRO A 160 -3.76 18.23 5.21
N LEU A 161 -3.60 17.25 6.09
CA LEU A 161 -2.74 16.08 5.86
C LEU A 161 -3.56 14.80 5.82
N ILE A 162 -3.02 13.77 5.18
CA ILE A 162 -3.70 12.50 4.97
C ILE A 162 -3.75 11.73 6.30
N LEU A 163 -4.95 11.44 6.81
CA LEU A 163 -5.14 10.56 7.96
C LEU A 163 -5.54 9.16 7.52
N ASP A 164 -4.54 8.29 7.33
CA ASP A 164 -4.74 6.86 7.12
C ASP A 164 -4.11 6.03 8.24
N LYS A 165 -4.11 4.71 8.07
CA LYS A 165 -3.56 3.79 9.07
C LYS A 165 -2.12 4.14 9.48
N TRP A 166 -1.27 4.49 8.52
CA TRP A 166 0.16 4.68 8.77
C TRP A 166 0.45 6.05 9.37
N THR A 167 -0.23 7.10 8.89
CA THR A 167 -0.09 8.43 9.49
C THR A 167 -0.76 8.50 10.87
N ALA A 168 -1.85 7.77 11.10
CA ALA A 168 -2.44 7.62 12.43
C ALA A 168 -1.49 6.92 13.41
N ASN A 169 -0.83 5.83 12.97
CA ASN A 169 0.20 5.18 13.77
C ASN A 169 1.36 6.16 14.07
N ALA A 170 1.84 6.85 13.04
CA ALA A 170 2.93 7.82 13.19
C ALA A 170 2.56 8.92 14.20
N TYR A 171 1.38 9.52 14.08
CA TYR A 171 0.94 10.57 15.00
C TYR A 171 0.87 10.07 16.46
N CYS A 172 0.32 8.88 16.71
CA CYS A 172 0.32 8.28 18.04
C CYS A 172 1.75 8.12 18.61
N ALA A 173 2.69 7.61 17.80
CA ALA A 173 4.08 7.48 18.21
C ALA A 173 4.74 8.83 18.52
N LEU A 174 4.46 9.86 17.71
CA LEU A 174 5.00 11.21 17.92
C LEU A 174 4.47 11.84 19.20
N LEU A 175 3.19 11.67 19.53
CA LEU A 175 2.63 12.11 20.81
C LEU A 175 3.27 11.39 22.01
N ILE A 176 3.57 10.09 21.89
CA ILE A 176 4.34 9.34 22.91
C ILE A 176 5.73 9.96 23.09
N CYS A 177 6.42 10.30 21.99
CA CYS A 177 7.74 10.95 22.02
C CYS A 177 7.73 12.37 22.60
N GLN A 178 6.57 13.02 22.72
CA GLN A 178 6.41 14.28 23.45
C GLN A 178 6.06 14.07 24.93
N GLY A 179 5.94 12.83 25.39
CA GLY A 179 5.52 12.50 26.75
C GLY A 179 3.99 12.56 26.97
N GLY A 180 3.20 12.62 25.90
CA GLY A 180 1.74 12.65 25.99
C GLY A 180 1.12 11.31 26.38
N ASP A 181 0.09 11.34 27.23
CA ASP A 181 -0.78 10.18 27.46
C ASP A 181 -1.74 9.99 26.28
N VAL A 182 -1.45 9.00 25.46
CA VAL A 182 -2.23 8.66 24.26
C VAL A 182 -3.33 7.64 24.51
N SER A 183 -3.38 7.02 25.69
CA SER A 183 -4.22 5.86 25.99
C SER A 183 -5.73 6.13 25.89
N LYS A 184 -6.14 7.38 26.13
CA LYS A 184 -7.54 7.83 26.00
C LYS A 184 -7.99 8.00 24.54
N GLN A 185 -7.04 8.14 23.61
CA GLN A 185 -7.30 8.49 22.22
C GLN A 185 -6.99 7.33 21.26
N PHE A 186 -6.10 6.42 21.65
CA PHE A 186 -5.65 5.32 20.82
C PHE A 186 -5.66 4.01 21.58
N THR A 187 -6.12 2.95 20.91
CA THR A 187 -6.01 1.58 21.42
C THR A 187 -5.47 0.66 20.34
N ILE A 188 -4.80 -0.43 20.74
CA ILE A 188 -4.28 -1.41 19.78
C ILE A 188 -5.44 -2.19 19.17
N ASN A 189 -5.54 -2.16 17.84
CA ASN A 189 -6.48 -2.98 17.12
C ASN A 189 -5.93 -4.41 16.99
N ARG A 190 -6.48 -5.33 17.80
CA ARG A 190 -6.04 -6.74 17.82
C ARG A 190 -6.43 -7.53 16.56
N SER A 191 -7.43 -7.05 15.82
CA SER A 191 -7.92 -7.72 14.60
C SER A 191 -7.09 -7.38 13.36
N VAL A 192 -6.39 -6.24 13.36
CA VAL A 192 -5.61 -5.76 12.23
C VAL A 192 -4.14 -5.59 12.65
N PRO A 193 -3.20 -6.37 12.09
CA PRO A 193 -1.79 -6.26 12.44
C PRO A 193 -1.25 -4.84 12.25
N LYS A 194 -0.50 -4.37 13.26
CA LYS A 194 0.12 -3.04 13.26
C LYS A 194 -0.86 -1.89 13.04
N SER A 195 -1.99 -1.90 13.74
CA SER A 195 -3.04 -0.90 13.58
C SER A 195 -3.53 -0.42 14.93
N LEU A 196 -3.86 0.86 14.99
CA LEU A 196 -4.62 1.46 16.08
C LEU A 196 -6.11 1.47 15.73
N SER A 197 -6.94 1.45 16.76
CA SER A 197 -8.34 1.88 16.70
C SER A 197 -8.38 3.35 17.08
N LEU A 198 -9.07 4.14 16.25
CA LEU A 198 -9.27 5.57 16.43
C LEU A 198 -10.63 5.83 17.09
N PRO A 199 -10.83 7.00 17.71
CA PRO A 199 -12.16 7.43 18.14
C PRO A 199 -13.11 7.54 16.93
N SER A 200 -14.39 7.74 17.21
CA SER A 200 -15.43 7.90 16.20
C SER A 200 -16.12 9.26 16.33
N GLY A 201 -16.90 9.63 15.31
CA GLY A 201 -17.71 10.85 15.33
C GLY A 201 -16.90 12.13 15.56
N THR A 202 -17.40 12.98 16.45
CA THR A 202 -16.83 14.29 16.77
C THR A 202 -15.43 14.19 17.39
N ASP A 203 -15.14 13.16 18.18
CA ASP A 203 -13.81 12.97 18.76
C ASP A 203 -12.76 12.63 17.70
N LEU A 204 -13.17 11.96 16.61
CA LEU A 204 -12.29 11.75 15.46
C LEU A 204 -12.02 13.04 14.69
N ALA A 205 -13.02 13.92 14.56
CA ALA A 205 -12.85 15.23 13.94
C ALA A 205 -11.85 16.09 14.74
N LYS A 206 -11.99 16.13 16.07
CA LYS A 206 -11.05 16.80 16.99
C LYS A 206 -9.65 16.19 16.94
N LEU A 207 -9.55 14.87 16.84
CA LEU A 207 -8.26 14.20 16.67
C LEU A 207 -7.61 14.59 15.35
N TYR A 208 -8.38 14.63 14.26
CA TYR A 208 -7.88 15.03 12.94
C TYR A 208 -7.40 16.49 12.94
N ARG A 209 -8.15 17.41 13.55
CA ARG A 209 -7.74 18.80 13.71
C ARG A 209 -6.40 18.92 14.46
N ARG A 210 -6.28 18.29 15.63
CA ARG A 210 -5.01 18.31 16.39
C ARG A 210 -3.85 17.70 15.60
N TYR A 211 -4.11 16.59 14.91
CA TYR A 211 -3.12 15.97 14.02
C TYR A 211 -2.56 16.95 12.99
N ILE A 212 -3.40 17.71 12.30
CA ILE A 212 -2.91 18.67 11.31
C ILE A 212 -2.22 19.87 11.97
N GLU A 213 -2.75 20.39 13.09
CA GLU A 213 -2.18 21.52 13.84
C GLU A 213 -0.76 21.19 14.32
N ASP A 214 -0.61 20.03 14.96
CA ASP A 214 0.68 19.55 15.47
C ASP A 214 1.68 19.33 14.32
N MET A 215 1.27 18.66 13.25
CA MET A 215 2.15 18.36 12.11
C MET A 215 2.60 19.61 11.36
N ASN A 216 1.71 20.61 11.19
CA ASN A 216 2.07 21.89 10.57
C ASN A 216 3.04 22.67 11.46
N ALA A 217 2.81 22.68 12.78
CA ALA A 217 3.72 23.29 13.74
C ALA A 217 5.10 22.62 13.75
N TRP A 218 5.17 21.29 13.76
CA TRP A 218 6.43 20.55 13.70
C TRP A 218 7.17 20.74 12.39
N ALA A 219 6.46 20.80 11.26
CA ALA A 219 7.06 21.09 9.96
C ALA A 219 7.69 22.50 9.92
N THR A 220 7.02 23.48 10.55
CA THR A 220 7.54 24.85 10.69
C THR A 220 8.83 24.87 11.52
N GLU A 221 8.85 24.18 12.66
CA GLU A 221 10.05 24.04 13.51
C GLU A 221 11.22 23.33 12.81
N LEU A 222 10.91 22.40 11.91
CA LEU A 222 11.88 21.69 11.07
C LEU A 222 12.28 22.48 9.81
N GLN A 223 11.65 23.63 9.54
CA GLN A 223 11.84 24.44 8.32
C GLN A 223 11.59 23.66 7.02
N ILE A 224 10.53 22.85 7.01
CA ILE A 224 10.10 22.05 5.86
C ILE A 224 8.60 22.21 5.62
N SER A 225 8.12 21.82 4.44
CA SER A 225 6.67 21.72 4.20
C SER A 225 6.00 20.62 5.04
N PRO A 226 4.75 20.80 5.49
CA PRO A 226 3.96 19.75 6.14
C PRO A 226 3.85 18.46 5.30
N GLY A 227 3.70 18.58 3.98
CA GLY A 227 3.65 17.43 3.06
C GLY A 227 4.96 16.62 3.02
N LYS A 228 6.11 17.29 3.18
CA LYS A 228 7.42 16.62 3.31
C LYS A 228 7.52 15.84 4.61
N LEU A 229 7.08 16.42 5.73
CA LEU A 229 7.02 15.74 7.02
C LEU A 229 6.11 14.49 6.95
N GLU A 230 4.88 14.65 6.42
CA GLU A 230 3.94 13.54 6.20
C GLU A 230 4.58 12.42 5.35
N SER A 231 5.20 12.79 4.23
CA SER A 231 5.86 11.84 3.32
C SER A 231 6.97 11.05 4.01
N PHE A 232 7.78 11.71 4.84
CA PHE A 232 8.81 11.03 5.62
C PHE A 232 8.20 10.01 6.59
N ILE A 233 7.27 10.42 7.45
CA ILE A 233 6.69 9.53 8.47
C ILE A 233 5.85 8.40 7.86
N PHE A 234 5.26 8.62 6.68
CA PHE A 234 4.59 7.58 5.93
C PHE A 234 5.57 6.50 5.46
N GLY A 235 6.82 6.85 5.18
CA GLY A 235 7.90 5.90 4.89
C GLY A 235 7.73 5.06 3.61
N LEU A 236 8.55 4.03 3.46
CA LEU A 236 8.55 3.14 2.29
C LEU A 236 7.52 2.00 2.43
N PRO A 237 7.18 1.29 1.35
CA PRO A 237 6.39 0.06 1.46
C PRO A 237 7.07 -1.03 2.30
N ARG A 238 6.25 -1.79 3.02
CA ARG A 238 6.71 -2.75 4.04
C ARG A 238 7.53 -3.93 3.49
N ASN A 239 7.41 -4.22 2.21
CA ASN A 239 8.11 -5.32 1.55
C ASN A 239 9.60 -5.05 1.32
N THR A 240 10.10 -3.84 1.60
CA THR A 240 11.54 -3.54 1.53
C THR A 240 12.34 -4.17 2.67
N GLY A 241 11.70 -4.52 3.79
CA GLY A 241 12.37 -5.12 4.95
C GLY A 241 13.33 -4.16 5.67
N ASP A 242 13.28 -2.87 5.33
CA ASP A 242 14.20 -1.86 5.82
C ASP A 242 13.86 -1.47 7.28
N ALA A 243 14.82 -1.73 8.18
CA ALA A 243 14.71 -1.38 9.60
C ALA A 243 14.72 0.14 9.82
N THR A 244 15.27 0.91 8.89
CA THR A 244 15.30 2.38 8.93
C THR A 244 13.98 3.00 8.46
N ASN A 245 13.05 2.20 7.94
CA ASN A 245 11.74 2.69 7.50
C ASN A 245 10.96 3.29 8.70
N PRO A 246 10.55 4.58 8.63
CA PRO A 246 9.83 5.23 9.72
C PRO A 246 8.60 4.46 10.21
N ARG A 247 7.89 3.75 9.33
CA ARG A 247 6.75 2.89 9.73
C ARG A 247 7.11 1.81 10.74
N ASN A 248 8.32 1.25 10.63
CA ASN A 248 8.78 0.20 11.53
C ASN A 248 9.25 0.80 12.85
N GLN A 249 10.03 1.89 12.79
CA GLN A 249 10.55 2.60 13.96
C GLN A 249 9.41 3.15 14.83
N LEU A 250 8.44 3.84 14.22
CA LEU A 250 7.28 4.40 14.91
C LEU A 250 6.35 3.30 15.48
N TRP A 251 6.20 2.17 14.78
CA TRP A 251 5.42 1.06 15.33
C TRP A 251 6.10 0.39 16.53
N GLU A 252 7.43 0.41 16.61
CA GLU A 252 8.16 -0.11 17.77
C GLU A 252 7.85 0.74 19.01
N ILE A 253 7.89 2.06 18.89
CA ILE A 253 7.52 3.00 19.96
C ILE A 253 6.12 2.70 20.50
N ILE A 254 5.14 2.53 19.61
CA ILE A 254 3.76 2.16 19.97
C ILE A 254 3.72 0.81 20.69
N SER A 255 4.41 -0.19 20.13
CA SER A 255 4.39 -1.55 20.68
C SER A 255 4.99 -1.61 22.09
N THR A 256 6.08 -0.89 22.32
CA THR A 256 6.70 -0.74 23.64
C THR A 256 5.76 -0.03 24.60
N HIS A 257 5.16 1.09 24.19
CA HIS A 257 4.26 1.87 25.04
C HIS A 257 3.02 1.10 25.48
N PHE A 258 2.37 0.37 24.56
CA PHE A 258 1.15 -0.41 24.85
C PHE A 258 1.43 -1.84 25.34
N GLY A 259 2.70 -2.21 25.56
CA GLY A 259 3.07 -3.55 26.03
C GLY A 259 2.68 -4.69 25.07
N VAL A 260 2.71 -4.44 23.75
CA VAL A 260 2.40 -5.48 22.76
C VAL A 260 3.56 -6.49 22.73
N PRO A 261 3.32 -7.78 23.00
CA PRO A 261 4.40 -8.78 23.03
C PRO A 261 5.12 -8.83 21.68
N ARG A 262 6.44 -8.62 21.68
CA ARG A 262 7.27 -8.93 20.50
C ARG A 262 7.06 -10.42 20.20
N LYS A 263 6.58 -10.75 19.00
CA LYS A 263 6.71 -12.14 18.54
C LYS A 263 8.21 -12.42 18.47
N PRO A 264 8.72 -13.49 19.10
CA PRO A 264 10.15 -13.75 19.10
C PRO A 264 10.66 -13.84 17.66
N ASP A 265 11.76 -13.15 17.40
CA ASP A 265 12.49 -13.27 16.14
C ASP A 265 12.84 -14.73 15.94
N LYS A 266 12.43 -15.29 14.80
CA LYS A 266 12.92 -16.61 14.36
C LYS A 266 14.39 -16.46 13.97
N LYS A 267 15.31 -16.48 14.93
CA LYS A 267 16.73 -16.71 14.69
C LYS A 267 17.20 -17.94 15.47
N SER A 268 17.77 -18.87 14.68
CA SER A 268 18.76 -19.89 15.07
C SER A 268 18.46 -20.74 16.30
N GLU A 269 17.59 -21.75 16.14
CA GLU A 269 17.74 -22.98 16.92
C GLU A 269 18.49 -24.01 16.08
N VAL A 270 19.66 -24.37 16.58
CA VAL A 270 20.48 -25.50 16.15
C VAL A 270 19.61 -26.76 16.23
N ARG A 271 19.38 -27.39 15.07
CA ARG A 271 18.61 -28.64 14.99
C ARG A 271 19.44 -29.80 15.51
N THR A 272 19.13 -30.27 16.71
CA THR A 272 19.38 -31.67 17.07
C THR A 272 18.32 -32.56 16.41
N PRO A 273 18.69 -33.72 15.83
CA PRO A 273 17.77 -34.57 15.11
C PRO A 273 17.00 -35.43 16.11
N ASN A 274 15.73 -35.12 16.36
CA ASN A 274 14.88 -35.98 17.16
C ASN A 274 13.92 -36.80 16.29
N LYS A 275 14.03 -38.12 16.50
CA LYS A 275 13.35 -39.20 15.78
C LYS A 275 11.86 -39.21 16.11
N GLY A 276 11.05 -39.48 15.07
CA GLY A 276 9.71 -40.06 15.20
C GLY A 276 8.64 -39.17 15.82
N ARG A 277 7.96 -38.36 15.00
CA ARG A 277 6.61 -37.88 15.32
C ARG A 277 5.76 -37.75 14.06
N LYS A 278 4.61 -38.44 14.06
CA LYS A 278 3.62 -38.45 12.96
C LYS A 278 3.10 -37.02 12.72
N ILE A 279 3.32 -36.51 11.51
CA ILE A 279 2.88 -35.18 11.07
C ILE A 279 1.38 -35.23 10.77
N THR A 280 0.59 -34.47 11.53
CA THR A 280 -0.82 -34.22 11.23
C THR A 280 -0.97 -33.09 10.20
N LYS A 281 -2.06 -33.18 9.42
CA LYS A 281 -2.37 -32.41 8.19
C LYS A 281 -2.43 -30.87 8.34
N GLN A 282 -2.14 -30.31 9.52
CA GLN A 282 -2.26 -28.88 9.85
C GLN A 282 -0.94 -28.08 9.78
N GLU A 283 0.24 -28.71 9.68
CA GLU A 283 1.52 -27.97 9.62
C GLU A 283 1.94 -27.51 8.20
N ARG A 284 1.09 -27.73 7.19
CA ARG A 284 1.46 -27.50 5.78
C ARG A 284 1.36 -26.03 5.32
N THR A 285 1.05 -25.08 6.20
CA THR A 285 0.73 -23.69 5.83
C THR A 285 1.63 -22.65 6.50
N LYS A 286 2.92 -22.62 6.16
CA LYS A 286 3.73 -21.37 6.17
C LYS A 286 5.08 -21.44 5.45
N ARG A 287 5.22 -22.30 4.45
CA ARG A 287 6.28 -22.20 3.45
C ARG A 287 5.69 -21.68 2.15
N SER A 288 6.43 -20.82 1.44
CA SER A 288 6.01 -20.38 0.11
C SER A 288 5.74 -21.64 -0.72
N SER A 289 4.61 -21.69 -1.40
CA SER A 289 4.17 -22.90 -2.09
C SER A 289 5.06 -23.34 -3.27
N TYR A 290 6.13 -22.59 -3.54
CA TYR A 290 7.15 -22.81 -4.56
C TYR A 290 8.58 -22.75 -3.98
N GLU A 291 8.75 -22.80 -2.66
CA GLU A 291 10.07 -22.76 -2.01
C GLU A 291 10.98 -23.92 -2.44
N ALA A 292 10.41 -25.12 -2.61
CA ALA A 292 11.15 -26.27 -3.11
C ALA A 292 11.67 -26.06 -4.54
N LEU A 293 10.90 -25.35 -5.37
CA LEU A 293 11.34 -24.96 -6.71
C LEU A 293 12.47 -23.91 -6.65
N THR A 294 12.43 -22.99 -5.68
CA THR A 294 13.53 -22.06 -5.43
C THR A 294 14.81 -22.80 -5.04
N VAL A 295 14.72 -23.80 -4.17
CA VAL A 295 15.87 -24.63 -3.75
C VAL A 295 16.44 -25.39 -4.95
N TYR A 296 15.57 -25.98 -5.77
CA TYR A 296 15.96 -26.68 -7.00
C TYR A 296 16.77 -25.77 -7.93
N PHE A 297 16.27 -24.57 -8.27
CA PHE A 297 17.00 -23.63 -9.13
C PHE A 297 18.29 -23.10 -8.51
N ASN A 298 18.36 -22.94 -7.19
CA ASN A 298 19.57 -22.51 -6.49
C ASN A 298 20.68 -23.57 -6.53
N GLN A 299 20.32 -24.86 -6.59
CA GLN A 299 21.27 -25.99 -6.68
C GLN A 299 21.62 -26.35 -8.13
N ALA A 300 20.84 -25.89 -9.10
CA ALA A 300 21.05 -26.23 -10.49
C ALA A 300 22.26 -25.50 -11.10
N VAL A 301 23.19 -26.28 -11.64
CA VAL A 301 24.44 -25.78 -12.24
C VAL A 301 24.26 -25.50 -13.74
N ALA A 302 23.31 -26.16 -14.40
CA ALA A 302 23.09 -26.08 -15.85
C ALA A 302 22.64 -24.70 -16.33
N ASP A 303 23.08 -24.30 -17.52
CA ASP A 303 22.65 -23.05 -18.16
C ASP A 303 21.24 -23.15 -18.76
N HIS A 304 20.81 -24.36 -19.09
CA HIS A 304 19.47 -24.68 -19.56
C HIS A 304 18.88 -25.82 -18.74
N ILE A 305 17.64 -25.66 -18.29
CA ILE A 305 16.88 -26.66 -17.54
C ILE A 305 15.53 -26.82 -18.22
N THR A 306 15.20 -28.03 -18.61
CA THR A 306 13.86 -28.37 -19.09
C THR A 306 13.15 -29.15 -17.99
N LEU A 307 11.96 -28.70 -17.60
CA LEU A 307 11.10 -29.42 -16.65
C LEU A 307 9.73 -29.64 -17.26
N SER A 308 9.24 -30.87 -17.19
CA SER A 308 7.84 -31.19 -17.40
C SER A 308 6.97 -30.64 -16.26
N THR A 309 5.68 -30.47 -16.52
CA THR A 309 4.70 -30.07 -15.50
C THR A 309 4.68 -31.07 -14.33
N ASP A 310 4.84 -32.36 -14.60
CA ASP A 310 4.87 -33.41 -13.58
C ASP A 310 6.11 -33.33 -12.71
N GLU A 311 7.28 -33.04 -13.29
CA GLU A 311 8.51 -32.81 -12.53
C GLU A 311 8.39 -31.55 -11.65
N ILE A 312 7.78 -30.48 -12.16
CA ILE A 312 7.53 -29.27 -11.38
C ILE A 312 6.60 -29.58 -10.20
N GLU A 313 5.52 -30.33 -10.44
CA GLU A 313 4.57 -30.79 -9.41
C GLU A 313 5.24 -31.68 -8.35
N ALA A 314 6.12 -32.58 -8.78
CA ALA A 314 6.92 -33.43 -7.90
C ALA A 314 7.87 -32.59 -7.02
N ILE A 315 8.54 -31.58 -7.60
CA ILE A 315 9.43 -30.66 -6.87
C ILE A 315 8.64 -29.87 -5.83
N ILE A 316 7.47 -29.31 -6.17
CA ILE A 316 6.65 -28.53 -5.21
C ILE A 316 5.81 -29.40 -4.27
N GLY A 317 5.73 -30.70 -4.52
CA GLY A 317 4.99 -31.69 -3.74
C GLY A 317 3.47 -31.54 -3.82
N ARG A 318 2.95 -31.00 -4.93
CA ARG A 318 1.51 -30.81 -5.17
C ARG A 318 1.23 -30.54 -6.65
N ALA A 319 -0.03 -30.72 -7.05
CA ALA A 319 -0.51 -30.32 -8.37
C ALA A 319 -0.37 -28.80 -8.61
N LEU A 320 -0.06 -28.43 -9.84
CA LEU A 320 -0.08 -27.06 -10.32
C LEU A 320 -1.54 -26.57 -10.38
N PRO A 321 -1.78 -25.29 -10.12
CA PRO A 321 -3.13 -24.74 -10.22
C PRO A 321 -3.62 -24.78 -11.67
N PRO A 322 -4.94 -24.86 -11.94
CA PRO A 322 -5.50 -24.79 -13.30
C PRO A 322 -4.97 -23.62 -14.14
N TRP A 323 -4.73 -22.47 -13.49
CA TRP A 323 -4.15 -21.29 -14.12
C TRP A 323 -2.76 -21.52 -14.76
N ALA A 324 -1.96 -22.48 -14.27
CA ALA A 324 -0.69 -22.83 -14.90
C ALA A 324 -0.85 -23.37 -16.33
N PHE A 325 -2.04 -23.88 -16.64
CA PHE A 325 -2.42 -24.47 -17.91
C PHE A 325 -3.29 -23.50 -18.72
N ASP A 326 -4.40 -23.03 -18.14
CA ASP A 326 -5.41 -22.21 -18.82
C ASP A 326 -4.87 -20.84 -19.27
N HIS A 327 -3.82 -20.34 -18.61
CA HIS A 327 -3.13 -19.11 -19.02
C HIS A 327 -1.60 -19.27 -18.98
N ALA A 328 -1.10 -20.36 -19.56
CA ALA A 328 0.31 -20.71 -19.62
C ALA A 328 1.22 -19.54 -20.02
N ALA A 329 0.83 -18.75 -21.04
CA ALA A 329 1.60 -17.61 -21.50
C ALA A 329 1.87 -16.57 -20.38
N THR A 330 0.89 -16.33 -19.51
CA THR A 330 1.02 -15.36 -18.41
C THR A 330 1.65 -15.98 -17.17
N PHE A 331 1.32 -17.24 -16.88
CA PHE A 331 1.83 -17.97 -15.72
C PHE A 331 3.34 -18.21 -15.82
N TRP A 332 3.81 -18.64 -16.99
CA TRP A 332 5.23 -18.92 -17.25
C TRP A 332 6.02 -17.70 -17.79
N ALA A 333 5.38 -16.52 -17.93
CA ALA A 333 6.08 -15.31 -18.37
C ALA A 333 7.12 -14.80 -17.36
N ASN A 334 8.16 -14.14 -17.89
CA ASN A 334 9.23 -13.50 -17.10
C ASN A 334 8.84 -12.12 -16.53
N SER A 335 7.75 -11.51 -17.00
CA SER A 335 7.25 -10.21 -16.53
C SER A 335 6.44 -10.33 -15.23
N GLY A 336 6.39 -9.24 -14.45
CA GLY A 336 5.65 -9.19 -13.18
C GLY A 336 6.40 -9.74 -11.96
N GLN A 337 7.74 -9.62 -11.94
CA GLN A 337 8.67 -10.11 -10.91
C GLN A 337 8.24 -9.91 -9.45
N GLN A 338 7.45 -8.88 -9.16
CA GLN A 338 7.15 -8.47 -7.80
C GLN A 338 5.95 -9.21 -7.17
N TYR A 339 5.04 -9.76 -7.99
CA TYR A 339 3.68 -10.11 -7.54
C TYR A 339 3.40 -11.60 -7.39
N HIS A 340 4.13 -12.49 -8.06
CA HIS A 340 3.80 -13.93 -8.07
C HIS A 340 4.89 -14.81 -7.46
N SER A 341 4.51 -15.64 -6.48
CA SER A 341 5.43 -16.48 -5.70
C SER A 341 6.12 -17.57 -6.52
N HIS A 342 5.48 -18.11 -7.57
CA HIS A 342 6.08 -19.09 -8.48
C HIS A 342 7.23 -18.47 -9.27
N LYS A 343 7.02 -17.30 -9.88
CA LYS A 343 8.05 -16.62 -10.70
C LYS A 343 9.32 -16.29 -9.93
N LYS A 344 9.18 -15.97 -8.65
CA LYS A 344 10.32 -15.71 -7.75
C LYS A 344 11.25 -16.92 -7.63
N ALA A 345 10.77 -18.14 -7.85
CA ALA A 345 11.57 -19.35 -7.71
C ALA A 345 12.68 -19.46 -8.76
N TRP A 346 12.42 -19.12 -10.02
CA TRP A 346 13.44 -19.15 -11.07
C TRP A 346 14.10 -17.79 -11.29
N LEU A 347 13.33 -16.69 -11.27
CA LEU A 347 13.85 -15.35 -11.59
C LEU A 347 14.91 -14.87 -10.58
N ARG A 348 14.75 -15.18 -9.28
CA ARG A 348 15.75 -14.80 -8.26
C ARG A 348 17.03 -15.62 -8.35
N ASN A 349 16.95 -16.80 -8.96
CA ASN A 349 18.10 -17.69 -9.17
C ASN A 349 18.73 -17.47 -10.56
N GLY A 350 18.41 -16.37 -11.24
CA GLY A 350 19.03 -15.99 -12.51
C GLY A 350 18.48 -16.74 -13.74
N TYR A 351 17.41 -17.50 -13.61
CA TYR A 351 16.79 -18.21 -14.74
C TYR A 351 15.61 -17.42 -15.32
N LEU A 352 15.44 -17.49 -16.64
CA LEU A 352 14.29 -16.98 -17.39
C LEU A 352 13.62 -18.14 -18.10
N VAL A 353 12.30 -18.12 -18.24
CA VAL A 353 11.60 -19.04 -19.15
C VAL A 353 11.88 -18.61 -20.57
N SER A 354 12.55 -19.45 -21.35
CA SER A 354 12.85 -19.23 -22.76
C SER A 354 11.83 -19.90 -23.68
N GLN A 355 11.21 -20.99 -23.24
CA GLN A 355 10.14 -21.67 -23.96
C GLN A 355 9.15 -22.32 -22.99
N SER A 356 7.87 -22.31 -23.33
CA SER A 356 6.85 -23.12 -22.67
C SER A 356 5.96 -23.79 -23.71
N ARG A 357 5.75 -25.10 -23.57
CA ARG A 357 4.90 -25.93 -24.42
C ARG A 357 3.88 -26.61 -23.52
N ILE A 358 2.72 -25.99 -23.34
CA ILE A 358 1.70 -26.46 -22.40
C ILE A 358 0.43 -26.85 -23.15
N ASP A 359 -0.01 -28.09 -22.95
CA ASP A 359 -1.32 -28.57 -23.39
C ASP A 359 -2.33 -28.36 -22.25
N ALA A 360 -3.19 -27.36 -22.41
CA ALA A 360 -4.19 -27.02 -21.41
C ALA A 360 -5.26 -28.11 -21.23
N LYS A 361 -5.59 -28.86 -22.30
CA LYS A 361 -6.64 -29.89 -22.28
C LYS A 361 -6.20 -31.11 -21.48
N ASN A 362 -4.96 -31.54 -21.68
CA ASN A 362 -4.41 -32.72 -21.03
C ASN A 362 -3.64 -32.38 -19.73
N LYS A 363 -3.42 -31.09 -19.44
CA LYS A 363 -2.66 -30.59 -18.28
C LYS A 363 -1.24 -31.15 -18.21
N ILE A 364 -0.61 -31.27 -19.36
CA ILE A 364 0.77 -31.72 -19.51
C ILE A 364 1.56 -30.67 -20.27
N GLY A 365 2.87 -30.65 -20.10
CA GLY A 365 3.72 -29.77 -20.88
C GLY A 365 5.14 -29.67 -20.35
N GLU A 366 5.95 -28.89 -21.05
CA GLU A 366 7.36 -28.66 -20.73
C GLU A 366 7.68 -27.17 -20.69
N VAL A 367 8.56 -26.79 -19.78
CA VAL A 367 9.04 -25.43 -19.62
C VAL A 367 10.57 -25.44 -19.64
N VAL A 368 11.15 -24.66 -20.53
CA VAL A 368 12.59 -24.47 -20.66
C VAL A 368 12.98 -23.19 -19.95
N PHE A 369 13.88 -23.32 -18.98
CA PHE A 369 14.49 -22.25 -18.22
C PHE A 369 15.93 -22.07 -18.69
N SER A 370 16.38 -20.84 -18.84
CA SER A 370 17.74 -20.51 -19.30
C SER A 370 18.35 -19.43 -18.40
N LYS A 371 19.62 -19.60 -18.01
CA LYS A 371 20.33 -18.60 -17.20
C LYS A 371 20.48 -17.30 -18.00
N LYS A 372 20.25 -16.17 -17.33
CA LYS A 372 20.49 -14.85 -17.88
C LYS A 372 22.00 -14.68 -18.08
N SER A 373 22.46 -14.73 -19.32
CA SER A 373 23.86 -14.43 -19.65
C SER A 373 24.16 -12.99 -19.27
N LEU A 374 25.09 -12.75 -18.34
CA LEU A 374 25.66 -11.42 -18.09
C LEU A 374 26.59 -11.08 -19.25
N LYS A 375 26.05 -10.65 -20.39
CA LYS A 375 26.84 -9.88 -21.36
C LYS A 375 26.77 -8.41 -20.95
N PHE A 376 27.85 -7.94 -20.33
CA PHE A 376 28.13 -6.52 -20.12
C PHE A 376 28.21 -5.85 -21.50
N ASN A 377 27.32 -4.89 -21.77
CA ASN A 377 27.58 -3.88 -22.79
C ASN A 377 28.49 -2.82 -22.16
N GLN A 378 29.78 -2.88 -22.48
CA GLN A 378 30.57 -1.67 -22.67
C GLN A 378 30.38 -1.28 -24.14
N GLN A 379 29.66 -0.18 -24.36
CA GLN A 379 29.90 0.81 -25.41
C GLN A 379 29.05 2.05 -25.12
#